data_AF-A0A8K9UAV1-F1
#
_entry.id   AF-A0A8K9UAV1-F1
#
_cell.length_a   1.000
_cell.length_b   1.000
_cell.length_c   1.000
_cell.angle_alpha   90.00
_cell.angle_beta   90.00
_cell.angle_gamma   90.00
#
_symmetry.space_group_name_H-M   'P 1'
#
loop_
_entity.id
_entity.type
_entity.pdbx_description
1 polymer ?
#
loop_
_entity_poly.entity_id
_entity_poly.type
_entity_poly.pdbx_seq_one_letter_code
_entity_poly.pdbx_strand_id
1 'polypeptide(L)'
;MRFLHRRCFVLLLAVGILVIFYVTTLFTLHISQTPLWLLGGQDLTPLSYINGNEGEFFPPYNVAYPQKYKFVLDEPHESREDIRKTWGKESLVLGRAVRLFFLLGLPSGVEAERMQEEVLLENQQYHDILQSDFQDSYFNLTIKTMVMLEWLASRCPGASFAMKIDSDMFLNVHNLVNMLIDPTTPKHNYITGKFSQNTQVVRDRTSKWYIPNKVYPGTKFPPYLLGNGYVFSIDLPEKIVEASKQVRAIFLEDAYLGMCLSHLGIHYYTSRAMYCVVLLLGLASIISHDCLKFKCQRGILCVSMK
;
A
#
# COMPACT_ATOMS: atom_id res chain seq x y z
N MET A 1 11.83 5.71 -59.56
CA MET A 1 12.16 5.00 -58.30
C MET A 1 11.54 5.60 -57.02
N ARG A 2 10.99 6.84 -56.99
CA ARG A 2 10.37 7.41 -55.77
C ARG A 2 8.89 7.03 -55.52
N PHE A 3 8.20 6.45 -56.51
CA PHE A 3 6.78 6.07 -56.40
C PHE A 3 6.57 4.68 -55.77
N LEU A 4 7.51 3.74 -55.97
CA LEU A 4 7.43 2.38 -55.45
C LEU A 4 7.64 2.34 -53.92
N HIS A 5 8.47 3.25 -53.39
CA HIS A 5 8.83 3.29 -51.97
C HIS A 5 7.70 3.81 -51.07
N ARG A 6 6.84 4.71 -51.57
CA ARG A 6 5.67 5.21 -50.82
C ARG A 6 4.55 4.18 -50.73
N ARG A 7 4.33 3.38 -51.78
CA ARG A 7 3.32 2.31 -51.78
C ARG A 7 3.69 1.16 -50.84
N CYS A 8 4.96 0.76 -50.79
CA CYS A 8 5.43 -0.23 -49.81
C CYS A 8 5.29 0.26 -48.36
N PHE A 9 5.55 1.54 -48.09
CA PHE A 9 5.45 2.08 -46.73
C PHE A 9 3.98 2.14 -46.24
N VAL A 10 3.05 2.51 -47.13
CA VAL A 10 1.61 2.51 -46.82
C VAL A 10 1.08 1.08 -46.63
N LEU A 11 1.55 0.11 -47.43
CA LEU A 11 1.18 -1.30 -47.25
C LEU A 11 1.71 -1.86 -45.92
N LEU A 12 2.94 -1.55 -45.55
CA LEU A 12 3.54 -2.01 -44.29
C LEU A 12 2.83 -1.40 -43.07
N LEU A 13 2.43 -0.13 -43.14
CA LEU A 13 1.61 0.50 -42.11
C LEU A 13 0.22 -0.13 -42.01
N ALA A 14 -0.44 -0.42 -43.14
CA ALA A 14 -1.75 -1.05 -43.16
C ALA A 14 -1.71 -2.49 -42.59
N VAL A 15 -0.69 -3.27 -42.95
CA VAL A 15 -0.47 -4.62 -42.40
C VAL A 15 -0.14 -4.54 -40.91
N GLY A 16 0.69 -3.58 -40.48
CA GLY A 16 0.98 -3.36 -39.06
C GLY A 16 -0.26 -3.03 -38.23
N ILE A 17 -1.13 -2.16 -38.72
CA ILE A 17 -2.39 -1.79 -38.04
C ILE A 17 -3.35 -2.99 -37.98
N LEU A 18 -3.45 -3.79 -39.05
CA LEU A 18 -4.30 -4.99 -39.07
C LEU A 18 -3.79 -6.08 -38.10
N VAL A 19 -2.47 -6.27 -38.00
CA VAL A 19 -1.87 -7.21 -37.04
C VAL A 19 -2.10 -6.72 -35.60
N ILE A 20 -1.96 -5.42 -35.33
CA ILE A 20 -2.25 -4.85 -34.01
C ILE A 20 -3.73 -5.06 -33.66
N PHE A 21 -4.64 -4.75 -34.58
CA PHE A 21 -6.08 -4.97 -34.36
C PHE A 21 -6.37 -6.44 -34.09
N TYR A 22 -5.84 -7.36 -34.90
CA TYR A 22 -6.04 -8.81 -34.76
C TYR A 22 -5.46 -9.38 -33.45
N VAL A 23 -4.27 -8.91 -33.04
CA VAL A 23 -3.66 -9.31 -31.76
C VAL A 23 -4.47 -8.74 -30.59
N THR A 24 -4.95 -7.49 -30.67
CA THR A 24 -5.80 -6.91 -29.61
C THR A 24 -7.14 -7.60 -29.49
N THR A 25 -7.80 -7.97 -30.59
CA THR A 25 -9.06 -8.73 -30.54
C THR A 25 -8.85 -10.13 -30.00
N LEU A 26 -7.79 -10.84 -30.42
CA LEU A 26 -7.43 -12.14 -29.85
C LEU A 26 -7.10 -12.05 -28.35
N PHE A 27 -6.39 -11.00 -27.91
CA PHE A 27 -6.10 -10.77 -26.50
C PHE A 27 -7.37 -10.47 -25.69
N THR A 28 -8.31 -9.67 -26.22
CA THR A 28 -9.59 -9.41 -25.54
C THR A 28 -10.52 -10.63 -25.53
N LEU A 29 -10.45 -11.51 -26.53
CA LEU A 29 -11.25 -12.74 -26.59
C LEU A 29 -10.68 -13.84 -25.66
N HIS A 30 -9.36 -13.93 -25.48
CA HIS A 30 -8.74 -14.95 -24.63
C HIS A 30 -8.64 -14.58 -23.14
N ILE A 31 -8.78 -13.30 -22.77
CA ILE A 31 -8.79 -12.84 -21.36
C ILE A 31 -10.17 -13.06 -20.69
N SER A 32 -11.19 -13.55 -21.40
CA SER A 32 -12.54 -13.62 -20.87
C SER A 32 -12.89 -14.85 -20.00
N GLN A 33 -12.01 -15.83 -19.74
CA GLN A 33 -12.46 -17.06 -19.06
C GLN A 33 -11.58 -17.71 -17.97
N THR A 34 -10.48 -17.13 -17.50
CA THR A 34 -9.85 -17.64 -16.27
C THR A 34 -9.27 -16.50 -15.43
N PRO A 35 -9.90 -16.18 -14.29
CA PRO A 35 -9.31 -15.28 -13.31
C PRO A 35 -8.01 -15.87 -12.76
N LEU A 36 -6.94 -15.08 -12.79
CA LEU A 36 -5.57 -15.46 -12.41
C LEU A 36 -5.40 -15.86 -10.94
N TRP A 37 -6.45 -15.74 -10.12
CA TRP A 37 -6.49 -16.11 -8.69
C TRP A 37 -6.93 -17.56 -8.43
N LEU A 38 -7.11 -18.39 -9.46
CA LEU A 38 -7.45 -19.82 -9.36
C LEU A 38 -6.23 -20.76 -9.27
N LEU A 39 -5.01 -20.24 -9.30
CA LEU A 39 -3.77 -21.03 -9.33
C LEU A 39 -2.81 -20.58 -8.22
N GLY A 40 -3.15 -20.85 -6.95
CA GLY A 40 -2.30 -20.54 -5.80
C GLY A 40 -2.89 -21.12 -4.51
N GLY A 41 -2.06 -21.80 -3.71
CA GLY A 41 -2.45 -22.70 -2.64
C GLY A 41 -3.19 -22.05 -1.46
N GLN A 42 -4.10 -22.84 -0.85
CA GLN A 42 -4.86 -22.59 0.40
C GLN A 42 -4.85 -21.15 0.95
N ASP A 43 -5.36 -20.22 0.14
CA ASP A 43 -5.70 -18.88 0.58
C ASP A 43 -7.01 -18.92 1.36
N LEU A 44 -7.11 -18.13 2.43
CA LEU A 44 -8.40 -17.62 2.91
C LEU A 44 -8.96 -16.70 1.82
N THR A 45 -9.58 -17.35 0.84
CA THR A 45 -10.25 -16.75 -0.30
C THR A 45 -11.45 -15.90 0.14
N PRO A 46 -11.96 -15.00 -0.71
CA PRO A 46 -13.32 -14.48 -0.60
C PRO A 46 -14.37 -15.61 -0.46
N LEU A 47 -14.06 -16.85 -0.88
CA LEU A 47 -14.91 -18.02 -0.66
C LEU A 47 -15.00 -18.47 0.81
N SER A 48 -13.98 -18.23 1.65
CA SER A 48 -14.12 -18.36 3.11
C SER A 48 -15.04 -17.27 3.71
N TYR A 49 -15.09 -16.10 3.06
CA TYR A 49 -16.03 -15.00 3.32
C TYR A 49 -17.46 -15.28 2.84
N ILE A 50 -17.62 -16.07 1.77
CA ILE A 50 -18.91 -16.38 1.12
C ILE A 50 -19.55 -17.67 1.67
N ASN A 51 -18.75 -18.67 2.06
CA ASN A 51 -19.22 -19.99 2.51
C ASN A 51 -19.13 -20.21 4.03
N GLY A 52 -18.53 -19.28 4.78
CA GLY A 52 -18.52 -19.35 6.24
C GLY A 52 -19.92 -19.09 6.81
N ASN A 53 -20.36 -19.95 7.74
CA ASN A 53 -21.52 -19.64 8.59
C ASN A 53 -21.33 -18.25 9.19
N GLU A 54 -22.38 -17.42 9.19
CA GLU A 54 -22.37 -15.99 9.58
C GLU A 54 -21.82 -15.68 11.00
N GLY A 55 -21.38 -16.70 11.76
CA GLY A 55 -20.86 -16.64 13.12
C GLY A 55 -19.36 -16.93 13.30
N GLU A 56 -18.59 -17.33 12.28
CA GLU A 56 -17.12 -17.56 12.38
C GLU A 56 -16.28 -16.49 11.67
N PHE A 57 -16.91 -15.40 11.27
CA PHE A 57 -16.22 -14.19 10.87
C PHE A 57 -15.56 -13.59 12.11
N PHE A 58 -14.22 -13.59 12.16
CA PHE A 58 -13.37 -12.91 13.16
C PHE A 58 -14.19 -12.32 14.32
N PRO A 59 -14.32 -13.00 15.48
CA PRO A 59 -15.02 -12.38 16.61
C PRO A 59 -14.43 -10.98 16.77
N PRO A 60 -15.25 -9.93 16.95
CA PRO A 60 -14.79 -8.55 16.87
C PRO A 60 -13.60 -8.36 17.79
N TYR A 61 -12.39 -8.45 17.23
CA TYR A 61 -11.18 -8.32 18.02
C TYR A 61 -11.03 -6.82 18.21
N ASN A 62 -11.15 -6.38 19.47
CA ASN A 62 -10.51 -5.14 19.87
C ASN A 62 -9.04 -5.34 19.53
N VAL A 63 -8.45 -4.46 18.70
CA VAL A 63 -7.01 -4.48 18.43
C VAL A 63 -6.32 -3.99 19.71
N ALA A 64 -6.28 -4.85 20.72
CA ALA A 64 -5.85 -4.50 22.05
C ALA A 64 -5.13 -5.68 22.70
N TYR A 65 -4.00 -6.12 22.15
CA TYR A 65 -3.02 -6.91 22.90
C TYR A 65 -1.61 -6.65 22.35
N PRO A 66 -0.59 -6.51 23.22
CA PRO A 66 0.77 -6.17 22.82
C PRO A 66 1.37 -7.35 22.05
N GLN A 67 1.63 -7.15 20.77
CA GLN A 67 2.29 -8.18 19.96
C GLN A 67 3.78 -8.25 20.35
N LYS A 68 4.27 -9.47 20.60
CA LYS A 68 5.69 -9.71 20.84
C LYS A 68 6.39 -9.70 19.48
N TYR A 69 7.05 -8.59 19.15
CA TYR A 69 7.87 -8.47 17.94
C TYR A 69 8.89 -9.61 17.85
N LYS A 70 8.79 -10.42 16.80
CA LYS A 70 9.77 -11.44 16.41
C LYS A 70 9.69 -11.60 14.89
N PHE A 71 10.85 -11.49 14.25
CA PHE A 71 11.08 -11.06 12.85
C PHE A 71 10.74 -12.08 11.73
N VAL A 72 10.52 -11.57 10.46
CA VAL A 72 10.47 -12.16 9.06
C VAL A 72 9.23 -12.17 8.02
N LEU A 73 9.37 -11.50 6.84
CA LEU A 73 8.50 -11.01 5.68
C LEU A 73 7.11 -11.57 5.20
N ASP A 74 6.35 -10.68 4.53
CA ASP A 74 5.91 -10.79 3.11
C ASP A 74 5.95 -9.43 2.37
N GLU A 75 6.88 -9.32 1.43
CA GLU A 75 6.95 -8.40 0.28
C GLU A 75 8.01 -9.02 -0.67
N PRO A 76 7.98 -8.84 -2.00
CA PRO A 76 9.04 -9.34 -2.87
C PRO A 76 10.40 -8.67 -2.55
N HIS A 77 11.46 -9.47 -2.43
CA HIS A 77 12.82 -8.99 -2.17
C HIS A 77 13.29 -7.92 -3.17
N GLU A 78 12.92 -8.06 -4.45
CA GLU A 78 13.30 -7.13 -5.51
C GLU A 78 12.78 -5.71 -5.27
N SER A 79 11.53 -5.55 -4.83
CA SER A 79 10.93 -4.22 -4.63
C SER A 79 11.61 -3.43 -3.51
N ARG A 80 12.02 -4.10 -2.42
CA ARG A 80 12.74 -3.43 -1.31
C ARG A 80 14.12 -2.97 -1.73
N GLU A 81 14.82 -3.82 -2.47
CA GLU A 81 16.15 -3.51 -2.98
C GLU A 81 16.12 -2.31 -3.95
N ASP A 82 15.11 -2.24 -4.82
CA ASP A 82 14.92 -1.09 -5.72
C ASP A 82 14.64 0.20 -4.93
N ILE A 83 13.82 0.14 -3.88
CA ILE A 83 13.59 1.29 -3.01
C ILE A 83 14.89 1.74 -2.34
N ARG A 84 15.67 0.82 -1.77
CA ARG A 84 16.97 1.12 -1.16
C ARG A 84 17.94 1.77 -2.15
N LYS A 85 17.90 1.35 -3.42
CA LYS A 85 18.74 1.89 -4.50
C LYS A 85 18.25 3.23 -5.04
N THR A 86 16.97 3.55 -4.86
CA THR A 86 16.31 4.75 -5.42
C THR A 86 15.94 5.74 -4.32
N TRP A 87 14.65 5.98 -4.10
CA TRP A 87 14.15 7.04 -3.22
C TRP A 87 14.35 6.73 -1.73
N GLY A 88 14.54 5.47 -1.35
CA GLY A 88 14.80 5.04 0.01
C GLY A 88 16.25 5.20 0.48
N LYS A 89 17.15 5.61 -0.42
CA LYS A 89 18.60 5.71 -0.15
C LYS A 89 18.97 6.85 0.79
N GLU A 90 18.21 7.95 0.76
CA GLU A 90 18.57 9.19 1.44
C GLU A 90 18.23 9.11 2.94
N SER A 91 19.25 9.26 3.79
CA SER A 91 19.09 9.28 5.25
C SER A 91 19.13 10.68 5.86
N LEU A 92 19.54 11.69 5.07
CA LEU A 92 19.57 13.09 5.46
C LEU A 92 19.13 13.95 4.28
N VAL A 93 18.00 14.65 4.44
CA VAL A 93 17.38 15.47 3.39
C VAL A 93 17.07 16.83 3.98
N LEU A 94 17.54 17.91 3.38
CA LEU A 94 17.36 19.27 3.89
C LEU A 94 17.77 19.43 5.37
N GLY A 95 18.82 18.71 5.81
CA GLY A 95 19.27 18.72 7.20
C GLY A 95 18.32 18.02 8.18
N ARG A 96 17.45 17.13 7.71
CA ARG A 96 16.51 16.34 8.51
C ARG A 96 16.79 14.86 8.31
N ALA A 97 16.81 14.11 9.41
CA ALA A 97 17.08 12.68 9.38
C ALA A 97 15.86 11.93 8.84
N VAL A 98 16.06 11.08 7.84
CA VAL A 98 15.03 10.22 7.24
C VAL A 98 15.44 8.77 7.48
N ARG A 99 14.50 7.92 7.88
CA ARG A 99 14.73 6.49 8.12
C ARG A 99 13.63 5.68 7.44
N LEU A 100 14.04 4.74 6.60
CA LEU A 100 13.15 3.81 5.93
C LEU A 100 13.03 2.53 6.75
N PHE A 101 11.82 1.96 6.83
CA PHE A 101 11.59 0.66 7.43
C PHE A 101 10.60 -0.13 6.56
N PHE A 102 10.87 -1.41 6.34
CA PHE A 102 9.93 -2.31 5.69
C PHE A 102 9.16 -3.07 6.75
N LEU A 103 7.83 -2.90 6.81
CA LEU A 103 6.97 -3.66 7.71
C LEU A 103 6.35 -4.84 7.01
N LEU A 104 6.33 -5.97 7.70
CA LEU A 104 5.92 -7.23 7.13
C LEU A 104 5.16 -8.10 8.15
N GLY A 105 4.41 -9.07 7.63
CA GLY A 105 3.90 -10.23 8.35
C GLY A 105 4.78 -11.46 8.13
N LEU A 106 4.26 -12.64 8.44
CA LEU A 106 4.84 -13.97 8.17
C LEU A 106 4.46 -14.43 6.76
N PRO A 107 5.37 -15.14 6.06
CA PRO A 107 5.11 -15.65 4.74
C PRO A 107 4.14 -16.84 4.80
N SER A 108 3.52 -17.18 3.68
CA SER A 108 2.62 -18.32 3.59
C SER A 108 2.83 -19.13 2.30
N GLY A 109 2.28 -20.34 2.27
CA GLY A 109 2.43 -21.27 1.15
C GLY A 109 3.67 -22.16 1.24
N VAL A 110 3.93 -22.90 0.15
CA VAL A 110 4.95 -23.97 0.10
C VAL A 110 6.37 -23.43 0.29
N GLU A 111 6.61 -22.18 -0.09
CA GLU A 111 7.92 -21.54 -0.02
C GLU A 111 8.13 -20.75 1.28
N ALA A 112 7.18 -20.79 2.23
CA ALA A 112 7.20 -19.94 3.42
C ALA A 112 8.50 -20.06 4.23
N GLU A 113 9.04 -21.27 4.41
CA GLU A 113 10.29 -21.49 5.14
C GLU A 113 11.50 -20.89 4.42
N ARG A 114 11.62 -21.11 3.10
CA ARG A 114 12.67 -20.49 2.27
C ARG A 114 12.57 -18.97 2.28
N MET A 115 11.37 -18.46 2.05
CA MET A 115 11.10 -17.01 2.08
C MET A 115 11.53 -16.46 3.43
N GLN A 116 11.18 -17.14 4.53
CA GLN A 116 11.53 -16.75 5.89
C GLN A 116 13.06 -16.67 6.12
N GLU A 117 13.83 -17.64 5.61
CA GLU A 117 15.28 -17.61 5.69
C GLU A 117 15.90 -16.42 4.94
N GLU A 118 15.41 -16.12 3.74
CA GLU A 118 15.90 -15.00 2.92
C GLU A 118 15.78 -13.65 3.64
N VAL A 119 14.73 -13.50 4.42
CA VAL A 119 14.49 -12.29 5.22
C VAL A 119 15.45 -12.18 6.36
N LEU A 120 15.73 -13.29 7.04
CA LEU A 120 16.65 -13.28 8.16
C LEU A 120 18.01 -12.80 7.67
N LEU A 121 18.43 -13.29 6.51
CA LEU A 121 19.65 -12.86 5.83
C LEU A 121 19.57 -11.39 5.41
N GLU A 122 18.48 -10.95 4.80
CA GLU A 122 18.27 -9.55 4.40
C GLU A 122 18.31 -8.59 5.61
N ASN A 123 17.62 -8.94 6.70
CA ASN A 123 17.59 -8.13 7.91
C ASN A 123 18.94 -8.13 8.65
N GLN A 124 19.71 -9.22 8.55
CA GLN A 124 21.10 -9.26 9.02
C GLN A 124 22.01 -8.30 8.23
N GLN A 125 21.69 -8.06 6.95
CA GLN A 125 22.45 -7.15 6.10
C GLN A 125 22.03 -5.68 6.25
N TYR A 126 20.72 -5.40 6.26
CA TYR A 126 20.20 -4.04 6.14
C TYR A 126 19.62 -3.44 7.43
N HIS A 127 19.20 -4.29 8.37
CA HIS A 127 18.63 -3.87 9.67
C HIS A 127 17.45 -2.87 9.58
N ASP A 128 16.71 -2.91 8.47
CA ASP A 128 15.59 -2.00 8.17
C ASP A 128 14.24 -2.73 8.09
N ILE A 129 14.18 -3.99 8.55
CA ILE A 129 12.97 -4.82 8.53
C ILE A 129 12.30 -4.85 9.91
N LEU A 130 11.04 -4.40 9.92
CA LEU A 130 10.10 -4.59 11.01
C LEU A 130 9.17 -5.73 10.63
N GLN A 131 8.98 -6.68 11.52
CA GLN A 131 8.09 -7.78 11.21
C GLN A 131 7.42 -8.31 12.47
N SER A 132 6.17 -8.74 12.28
CA SER A 132 5.30 -9.23 13.33
C SER A 132 4.63 -10.53 12.91
N ASP A 133 4.18 -11.27 13.91
CA ASP A 133 3.58 -12.60 13.85
C ASP A 133 2.12 -12.64 13.33
N PHE A 134 1.83 -11.97 12.22
CA PHE A 134 0.57 -12.11 11.50
C PHE A 134 0.83 -12.66 10.09
N GLN A 135 -0.03 -13.51 9.54
CA GLN A 135 0.09 -13.90 8.14
C GLN A 135 -0.07 -12.66 7.26
N ASP A 136 0.94 -12.34 6.47
CA ASP A 136 0.79 -11.21 5.56
C ASP A 136 -0.14 -11.60 4.41
N SER A 137 -1.16 -10.78 4.22
CA SER A 137 -2.14 -10.96 3.17
C SER A 137 -2.91 -9.66 3.00
N TYR A 138 -3.56 -9.51 1.85
CA TYR A 138 -4.43 -8.35 1.61
C TYR A 138 -5.49 -8.17 2.70
N PHE A 139 -6.03 -9.25 3.24
CA PHE A 139 -7.07 -9.19 4.29
C PHE A 139 -6.51 -8.86 5.68
N ASN A 140 -5.20 -9.00 5.89
CA ASN A 140 -4.52 -8.68 7.15
C ASN A 140 -3.80 -7.32 7.13
N LEU A 141 -3.98 -6.52 6.08
CA LEU A 141 -3.42 -5.18 5.99
C LEU A 141 -3.81 -4.28 7.17
N THR A 142 -5.02 -4.46 7.72
CA THR A 142 -5.45 -3.73 8.91
C THR A 142 -4.60 -4.06 10.12
N ILE A 143 -4.26 -5.33 10.32
CA ILE A 143 -3.35 -5.78 11.38
C ILE A 143 -1.96 -5.16 11.15
N LYS A 144 -1.44 -5.24 9.91
CA LYS A 144 -0.17 -4.63 9.50
C LYS A 144 -0.11 -3.14 9.86
N THR A 145 -1.13 -2.37 9.52
CA THR A 145 -1.18 -0.94 9.88
C THR A 145 -1.27 -0.71 11.38
N MET A 146 -2.01 -1.52 12.14
CA MET A 146 -2.05 -1.35 13.60
C MET A 146 -0.71 -1.68 14.27
N VAL A 147 0.00 -2.71 13.79
CA VAL A 147 1.36 -3.03 14.22
C VAL A 147 2.32 -1.88 13.91
N MET A 148 2.24 -1.28 12.71
CA MET A 148 3.01 -0.07 12.37
C MET A 148 2.78 1.03 13.41
N LEU A 149 1.52 1.32 13.72
CA LEU A 149 1.17 2.42 14.62
C LEU A 149 1.63 2.16 16.06
N GLU A 150 1.46 0.93 16.56
CA GLU A 150 1.96 0.52 17.88
C GLU A 150 3.50 0.63 17.97
N TRP A 151 4.20 0.18 16.93
CA TRP A 151 5.65 0.29 16.87
C TRP A 151 6.10 1.76 16.82
N LEU A 152 5.45 2.61 16.02
CA LEU A 152 5.76 4.03 15.94
C LEU A 152 5.56 4.73 17.28
N ALA A 153 4.44 4.46 17.96
CA ALA A 153 4.14 5.02 19.28
C ALA A 153 5.19 4.62 20.32
N SER A 154 5.65 3.37 20.30
CA SER A 154 6.57 2.84 21.32
C SER A 154 8.06 3.05 21.02
N ARG A 155 8.47 3.09 19.74
CA ARG A 155 9.88 3.07 19.33
C ARG A 155 10.37 4.33 18.64
N CYS A 156 9.46 5.21 18.19
CA CYS A 156 9.81 6.43 17.47
C CYS A 156 9.38 7.74 18.16
N PRO A 157 9.46 7.90 19.50
CA PRO A 157 8.98 9.13 20.15
C PRO A 157 9.79 10.38 19.77
N GLY A 158 10.99 10.21 19.20
CA GLY A 158 11.83 11.32 18.74
C GLY A 158 11.61 11.76 17.29
N ALA A 159 10.79 11.04 16.52
CA ALA A 159 10.42 11.46 15.17
C ALA A 159 9.42 12.63 15.23
N SER A 160 9.24 13.36 14.14
CA SER A 160 8.21 14.42 14.08
C SER A 160 7.02 13.99 13.23
N PHE A 161 7.33 13.24 12.16
CA PHE A 161 6.34 12.70 11.25
C PHE A 161 6.69 11.25 10.89
N ALA A 162 5.67 10.50 10.53
CA ALA A 162 5.81 9.21 9.89
C ALA A 162 4.92 9.16 8.64
N MET A 163 5.30 8.32 7.70
CA MET A 163 4.60 8.12 6.44
C MET A 163 4.44 6.62 6.20
N LYS A 164 3.22 6.21 5.92
CA LYS A 164 2.94 4.90 5.33
C LYS A 164 2.96 5.08 3.81
N ILE A 165 3.63 4.20 3.08
CA ILE A 165 3.72 4.31 1.61
C ILE A 165 3.83 2.94 0.96
N ASP A 166 2.95 2.62 0.01
CA ASP A 166 3.09 1.34 -0.68
C ASP A 166 4.44 1.28 -1.48
N SER A 167 5.17 0.16 -1.49
CA SER A 167 6.44 -0.01 -2.21
C SER A 167 6.29 -0.06 -3.74
N ASP A 168 5.08 0.03 -4.27
CA ASP A 168 4.77 0.29 -5.68
C ASP A 168 4.55 1.76 -5.98
N MET A 169 4.84 2.61 -5.00
CA MET A 169 4.81 4.04 -5.14
C MET A 169 6.23 4.58 -5.24
N PHE A 170 6.38 5.58 -6.08
CA PHE A 170 7.56 6.42 -6.10
C PHE A 170 7.37 7.62 -5.16
N LEU A 171 8.36 7.87 -4.31
CA LEU A 171 8.35 9.02 -3.41
C LEU A 171 9.43 10.03 -3.79
N ASN A 172 9.02 11.29 -3.96
CA ASN A 172 9.96 12.40 -3.94
C ASN A 172 10.23 12.81 -2.48
N VAL A 173 11.26 12.24 -1.86
CA VAL A 173 11.61 12.47 -0.45
C VAL A 173 11.97 13.94 -0.19
N HIS A 174 12.67 14.60 -1.13
CA HIS A 174 13.00 16.02 -0.99
C HIS A 174 11.75 16.90 -0.92
N ASN A 175 10.77 16.69 -1.80
CA ASN A 175 9.50 17.43 -1.77
C ASN A 175 8.69 17.12 -0.51
N LEU A 176 8.68 15.87 -0.07
CA LEU A 176 8.04 15.48 1.19
C LEU A 176 8.66 16.24 2.36
N VAL A 177 9.98 16.20 2.52
CA VAL A 177 10.67 16.86 3.62
C VAL A 177 10.48 18.38 3.54
N ASN A 178 10.58 18.98 2.35
CA ASN A 178 10.34 20.40 2.14
C ASN A 178 8.93 20.82 2.62
N MET A 179 7.91 20.01 2.34
CA MET A 179 6.55 20.24 2.85
C MET A 179 6.48 20.11 4.39
N LEU A 180 7.16 19.12 4.98
CA LEU A 180 7.09 18.85 6.42
C LEU A 180 7.84 19.86 7.29
N ILE A 181 8.93 20.44 6.77
CA ILE A 181 9.69 21.49 7.46
C ILE A 181 9.04 22.87 7.37
N ASP A 182 8.05 23.05 6.48
CA ASP A 182 7.32 24.30 6.37
C ASP A 182 6.76 24.70 7.75
N PRO A 183 6.99 25.95 8.22
CA PRO A 183 6.50 26.41 9.52
C PRO A 183 4.98 26.39 9.64
N THR A 184 4.26 26.44 8.52
CA THR A 184 2.79 26.37 8.48
C THR A 184 2.25 24.95 8.61
N THR A 185 3.08 23.93 8.40
CA THR A 185 2.68 22.52 8.55
C THR A 185 2.49 22.17 10.03
N PRO A 186 1.26 21.82 10.47
CA PRO A 186 0.99 21.48 11.86
C PRO A 186 1.82 20.30 12.34
N LYS A 187 2.24 20.34 13.62
CA LYS A 187 3.08 19.29 14.23
C LYS A 187 2.29 18.31 15.10
N HIS A 188 1.01 18.57 15.33
CA HIS A 188 0.10 17.75 16.13
C HIS A 188 -1.23 17.57 15.43
N ASN A 189 -1.86 16.41 15.62
CA ASN A 189 -3.12 16.04 14.94
C ASN A 189 -3.07 16.29 13.41
N TYR A 190 -1.89 16.15 12.82
CA TYR A 190 -1.67 16.42 11.41
C TYR A 190 -1.71 15.10 10.65
N ILE A 191 -2.58 15.01 9.66
CA ILE A 191 -2.56 13.91 8.71
C ILE A 191 -2.94 14.41 7.32
N THR A 192 -2.19 13.99 6.31
CA THR A 192 -2.39 14.40 4.92
C THR A 192 -2.26 13.22 3.97
N GLY A 193 -2.95 13.34 2.85
CA GLY A 193 -2.88 12.43 1.71
C GLY A 193 -4.03 12.58 0.76
N LYS A 194 -4.03 11.75 -0.28
CA LYS A 194 -5.18 11.65 -1.16
C LYS A 194 -6.28 10.94 -0.37
N PHE A 195 -7.40 11.59 -0.12
CA PHE A 195 -8.52 10.99 0.60
C PHE A 195 -9.74 10.87 -0.30
N SER A 196 -10.57 9.88 -0.02
CA SER A 196 -11.89 9.72 -0.61
C SER A 196 -12.96 10.22 0.36
N GLN A 197 -14.02 10.79 -0.20
CA GLN A 197 -15.22 11.16 0.54
C GLN A 197 -16.43 10.46 -0.09
N ASN A 198 -17.44 10.16 0.74
CA ASN A 198 -18.69 9.56 0.29
C ASN A 198 -18.55 8.19 -0.42
N THR A 199 -17.47 7.44 -0.16
CA THR A 199 -17.29 6.10 -0.70
C THR A 199 -18.42 5.17 -0.24
N GLN A 200 -19.10 4.52 -1.18
CA GLN A 200 -20.13 3.52 -0.89
C GLN A 200 -19.49 2.22 -0.43
N VAL A 201 -20.12 1.59 0.56
CA VAL A 201 -19.71 0.25 1.02
C VAL A 201 -20.16 -0.77 -0.02
N VAL A 202 -19.21 -1.55 -0.54
CA VAL A 202 -19.50 -2.54 -1.58
C VAL A 202 -20.24 -3.73 -0.96
N ARG A 203 -21.45 -4.00 -1.46
CA ARG A 203 -22.32 -5.10 -1.00
C ARG A 203 -22.40 -6.27 -1.99
N ASP A 204 -21.68 -6.19 -3.09
CA ASP A 204 -21.52 -7.28 -4.05
C ASP A 204 -20.53 -8.30 -3.50
N ARG A 205 -21.00 -9.53 -3.24
CA ARG A 205 -20.21 -10.65 -2.68
C ARG A 205 -19.06 -11.09 -3.58
N THR A 206 -19.10 -10.78 -4.87
CA THR A 206 -18.04 -11.14 -5.83
C THR A 206 -16.88 -10.15 -5.81
N SER A 207 -17.07 -8.99 -5.20
CA SER A 207 -16.04 -7.96 -5.09
C SER A 207 -15.03 -8.29 -4.00
N LYS A 208 -13.74 -8.08 -4.28
CA LYS A 208 -12.66 -8.13 -3.28
C LYS A 208 -12.81 -7.09 -2.16
N TRP A 209 -13.69 -6.10 -2.33
CA TRP A 209 -13.99 -5.05 -1.34
C TRP A 209 -15.35 -5.26 -0.66
N TYR A 210 -15.96 -6.43 -0.81
CA TYR A 210 -17.24 -6.76 -0.18
C TYR A 210 -17.18 -6.63 1.34
N ILE A 211 -18.13 -5.91 1.92
CA ILE A 211 -18.33 -5.84 3.37
C ILE A 211 -19.78 -6.23 3.69
N PRO A 212 -20.03 -7.24 4.54
CA PRO A 212 -21.37 -7.58 5.00
C PRO A 212 -22.03 -6.48 5.85
N ASN A 213 -23.36 -6.36 5.79
CA ASN A 213 -24.12 -5.41 6.65
C ASN A 213 -23.91 -5.67 8.15
N LYS A 214 -23.75 -6.94 8.56
CA LYS A 214 -23.49 -7.33 9.95
C LYS A 214 -22.14 -6.80 10.46
N VAL A 215 -21.14 -6.74 9.58
CA VAL A 215 -19.80 -6.22 9.90
C VAL A 215 -19.83 -4.70 9.99
N TYR A 216 -20.34 -4.04 8.95
CA TYR A 216 -20.50 -2.58 8.89
C TYR A 216 -21.91 -2.24 8.37
N PRO A 217 -22.81 -1.68 9.20
CA PRO A 217 -24.20 -1.42 8.81
C PRO A 217 -24.37 -0.13 7.98
N GLY A 218 -23.40 0.79 8.01
CA GLY A 218 -23.48 2.05 7.27
C GLY A 218 -23.43 1.83 5.75
N THR A 219 -24.09 2.69 4.97
CA THR A 219 -24.06 2.61 3.50
C THR A 219 -22.80 3.24 2.90
N LYS A 220 -22.16 4.16 3.62
CA LYS A 220 -20.94 4.87 3.22
C LYS A 220 -19.92 4.83 4.34
N PHE A 221 -18.65 4.78 3.97
CA PHE A 221 -17.56 5.01 4.92
C PHE A 221 -17.43 6.50 5.28
N PRO A 222 -16.92 6.84 6.49
CA PRO A 222 -16.42 8.19 6.74
C PRO A 222 -15.29 8.52 5.75
N PRO A 223 -14.92 9.81 5.59
CA PRO A 223 -13.75 10.15 4.80
C PRO A 223 -12.52 9.37 5.26
N TYR A 224 -11.69 8.93 4.31
CA TYR A 224 -10.48 8.16 4.61
C TYR A 224 -9.38 8.39 3.57
N LEU A 225 -8.13 8.23 3.97
CA LEU A 225 -6.95 8.38 3.11
C LEU A 225 -6.77 7.12 2.27
N LEU A 226 -6.51 7.26 0.98
CA LEU A 226 -6.26 6.12 0.12
C LEU A 226 -5.01 5.37 0.58
N GLY A 227 -5.10 4.04 0.56
CA GLY A 227 -4.04 3.17 1.08
C GLY A 227 -2.69 3.28 0.37
N ASN A 228 -2.55 3.99 -0.74
CA ASN A 228 -1.28 4.11 -1.47
C ASN A 228 -0.22 4.96 -0.72
N GLY A 229 -0.64 5.88 0.14
CA GLY A 229 0.30 6.53 1.06
C GLY A 229 -0.27 7.75 1.77
N TYR A 230 0.14 7.93 3.02
CA TYR A 230 -0.29 9.01 3.90
C TYR A 230 0.77 9.37 4.92
N VAL A 231 0.81 10.65 5.29
CA VAL A 231 1.77 11.22 6.26
C VAL A 231 1.01 11.71 7.47
N PHE A 232 1.54 11.45 8.67
CA PHE A 232 0.95 11.88 9.93
C PHE A 232 2.01 12.35 10.92
N SER A 233 1.61 13.24 11.83
CA SER A 233 2.43 13.63 12.98
C SER A 233 2.56 12.46 13.97
N ILE A 234 3.71 12.40 14.65
CA ILE A 234 4.05 11.25 15.50
C ILE A 234 3.15 11.10 16.75
N ASP A 235 2.32 12.09 17.06
CA ASP A 235 1.35 12.04 18.16
C ASP A 235 0.05 11.27 17.79
N LEU A 236 -0.17 10.98 16.51
CA LEU A 236 -1.37 10.27 16.05
C LEU A 236 -1.35 8.75 16.27
N PRO A 237 -0.23 8.01 16.11
CA PRO A 237 -0.20 6.56 16.30
C PRO A 237 -0.80 6.07 17.61
N GLU A 238 -0.39 6.64 18.75
CA GLU A 238 -0.94 6.26 20.07
C GLU A 238 -2.44 6.53 20.15
N LYS A 239 -2.90 7.71 19.67
CA LYS A 239 -4.32 8.07 19.65
C LYS A 239 -5.14 7.11 18.79
N ILE A 240 -4.62 6.73 17.62
CA ILE A 240 -5.29 5.80 16.70
C ILE A 240 -5.32 4.40 17.30
N VAL A 241 -4.24 3.94 17.94
CA VAL A 241 -4.21 2.65 18.66
C VAL A 241 -5.26 2.64 19.77
N GLU A 242 -5.40 3.71 20.55
CA GLU A 242 -6.47 3.78 21.57
C GLU A 242 -7.88 3.83 20.97
N ALA A 243 -8.08 4.57 19.87
CA ALA A 243 -9.37 4.59 19.16
C ALA A 243 -9.75 3.22 18.60
N SER A 244 -8.75 2.44 18.14
CA SER A 244 -8.96 1.12 17.56
C SER A 244 -9.57 0.11 18.56
N LYS A 245 -9.49 0.38 19.86
CA LYS A 245 -10.14 -0.42 20.91
C LYS A 245 -11.65 -0.18 21.01
N GLN A 246 -12.14 0.91 20.43
CA GLN A 246 -13.55 1.34 20.47
C GLN A 246 -14.22 1.24 19.10
N VAL A 247 -13.43 1.20 18.02
CA VAL A 247 -13.92 1.12 16.65
C VAL A 247 -13.84 -0.33 16.16
N ARG A 248 -14.95 -0.86 15.64
CA ARG A 248 -14.98 -2.22 15.10
C ARG A 248 -14.07 -2.32 13.86
N ALA A 249 -13.11 -3.23 13.90
CA ALA A 249 -12.21 -3.51 12.79
C ALA A 249 -12.92 -4.07 11.54
N ILE A 250 -12.40 -3.67 10.39
CA ILE A 250 -12.71 -4.23 9.06
C ILE A 250 -11.40 -4.50 8.33
N PHE A 251 -11.38 -5.40 7.35
CA PHE A 251 -10.13 -5.76 6.66
C PHE A 251 -9.61 -4.65 5.72
N LEU A 252 -10.49 -3.75 5.27
CA LEU A 252 -10.13 -2.58 4.46
C LEU A 252 -9.38 -1.56 5.32
N GLU A 253 -8.05 -1.67 5.31
CA GLU A 253 -7.13 -0.90 6.16
C GLU A 253 -7.33 0.61 6.08
N ASP A 254 -7.47 1.15 4.87
CA ASP A 254 -7.62 2.57 4.64
C ASP A 254 -8.96 3.09 5.19
N ALA A 255 -10.05 2.38 4.91
CA ALA A 255 -11.37 2.68 5.44
C ALA A 255 -11.40 2.53 6.98
N TYR A 256 -10.77 1.51 7.55
CA TYR A 256 -10.69 1.31 9.00
C TYR A 256 -9.93 2.44 9.68
N LEU A 257 -8.78 2.84 9.14
CA LEU A 257 -8.03 3.99 9.65
C LEU A 257 -8.88 5.27 9.62
N GLY A 258 -9.66 5.48 8.55
CA GLY A 258 -10.63 6.57 8.45
C GLY A 258 -11.72 6.51 9.53
N MET A 259 -12.21 5.32 9.86
CA MET A 259 -13.16 5.14 10.97
C MET A 259 -12.55 5.55 12.32
N CYS A 260 -11.30 5.16 12.60
CA CYS A 260 -10.59 5.56 13.81
C CYS A 260 -10.36 7.09 13.88
N LEU A 261 -9.92 7.70 12.78
CA LEU A 261 -9.71 9.15 12.69
C LEU A 261 -11.03 9.93 12.85
N SER A 262 -12.11 9.42 12.26
CA SER A 262 -13.45 10.00 12.43
C SER A 262 -13.94 9.90 13.87
N HIS A 263 -13.67 8.79 14.57
CA HIS A 263 -13.99 8.63 15.99
C HIS A 263 -13.22 9.63 16.87
N LEU A 264 -11.97 9.93 16.51
CA LEU A 264 -11.13 10.92 17.19
C LEU A 264 -11.46 12.38 16.82
N GLY A 265 -12.31 12.63 15.81
CA GLY A 265 -12.58 13.98 15.30
C GLY A 265 -11.38 14.62 14.58
N ILE A 266 -10.47 13.82 14.02
CA ILE A 266 -9.30 14.32 13.29
C ILE A 266 -9.68 14.71 11.86
N HIS A 267 -9.24 15.90 11.44
CA HIS A 267 -9.43 16.40 10.08
C HIS A 267 -8.23 16.12 9.19
N TYR A 268 -8.51 15.92 7.90
CA TYR A 268 -7.50 15.70 6.87
C TYR A 268 -7.02 17.03 6.29
N TYR A 269 -5.71 17.18 6.15
CA TYR A 269 -5.11 18.30 5.45
C TYR A 269 -4.92 17.94 3.97
N THR A 270 -5.19 18.89 3.09
CA THR A 270 -4.90 18.76 1.66
C THR A 270 -3.48 19.26 1.39
N SER A 271 -2.64 18.40 0.83
CA SER A 271 -1.32 18.81 0.32
C SER A 271 -1.16 18.51 -1.15
N ARG A 272 -0.65 19.49 -1.90
CA ARG A 272 -0.24 19.33 -3.30
C ARG A 272 1.08 18.57 -3.44
N ALA A 273 1.85 18.37 -2.37
CA ALA A 273 3.09 17.58 -2.43
C ALA A 273 2.82 16.06 -2.45
N MET A 274 1.59 15.64 -2.14
CA MET A 274 1.19 14.24 -2.07
C MET A 274 0.55 13.70 -3.37
N TYR A 275 0.79 14.34 -4.51
CA TYR A 275 0.59 13.70 -5.81
C TYR A 275 1.69 12.67 -6.03
N CYS A 276 1.51 11.52 -5.42
CA CYS A 276 2.30 10.34 -5.69
C CYS A 276 1.95 9.89 -7.12
N VAL A 277 2.92 9.91 -8.02
CA VAL A 277 2.72 9.51 -9.41
C VAL A 277 2.48 8.02 -9.43
N VAL A 278 1.22 7.62 -9.55
CA VAL A 278 0.90 6.28 -10.06
C VAL A 278 1.40 6.30 -11.50
N LEU A 279 2.47 5.55 -11.79
CA LEU A 279 2.87 5.23 -13.15
C LEU A 279 1.74 4.39 -13.76
N LEU A 280 0.71 5.08 -14.26
CA LEU A 280 -0.31 4.46 -15.07
C LEU A 280 0.40 3.96 -16.32
N LEU A 281 0.42 2.63 -16.46
CA LEU A 281 0.88 1.95 -17.66
C LEU A 281 0.26 2.61 -18.89
N GLY A 282 1.13 3.15 -19.75
CA GLY A 282 0.82 3.44 -21.14
C GLY A 282 0.37 4.87 -21.44
N LEU A 283 1.34 5.79 -21.54
CA LEU A 283 1.50 6.67 -22.70
C LEU A 283 2.99 7.03 -22.76
N ALA A 284 3.74 6.25 -23.52
CA ALA A 284 5.14 6.53 -23.80
C ALA A 284 5.23 7.68 -24.80
N SER A 285 5.60 8.88 -24.36
CA SER A 285 6.28 9.89 -25.18
C SER A 285 6.87 10.99 -24.28
N ILE A 286 8.21 10.93 -24.09
CA ILE A 286 9.11 12.06 -23.76
C ILE A 286 8.99 12.52 -22.29
N ILE A 287 9.94 12.25 -21.36
CA ILE A 287 11.31 12.80 -21.23
C ILE A 287 12.18 11.92 -20.29
N SER A 288 13.43 11.72 -20.69
CA SER A 288 14.68 11.39 -19.95
C SER A 288 14.88 9.99 -19.36
N HIS A 289 16.10 9.50 -19.59
CA HIS A 289 16.64 8.17 -19.30
C HIS A 289 16.56 7.79 -17.80
N ASP A 290 16.37 6.49 -17.58
CA ASP A 290 16.33 5.74 -16.31
C ASP A 290 14.99 5.64 -15.58
N CYS A 291 13.96 5.16 -16.30
CA CYS A 291 12.74 4.63 -15.68
C CYS A 291 12.65 3.12 -15.94
N LEU A 292 13.31 2.34 -15.07
CA LEU A 292 13.21 0.87 -15.06
C LEU A 292 11.81 0.47 -14.57
N LYS A 293 11.17 -0.39 -15.35
CA LYS A 293 9.87 -1.02 -15.09
C LYS A 293 9.90 -1.84 -13.79
N PHE A 294 9.03 -1.61 -12.83
CA PHE A 294 8.66 -2.65 -11.85
C PHE A 294 7.19 -2.57 -11.39
N LYS A 295 6.65 -3.74 -11.06
CA LYS A 295 5.27 -4.04 -10.64
C LYS A 295 5.21 -4.10 -9.10
N CYS A 296 4.21 -3.42 -8.52
CA CYS A 296 3.34 -3.76 -7.37
C CYS A 296 3.87 -4.40 -6.05
N GLN A 297 3.71 -3.69 -4.90
CA GLN A 297 3.29 -4.06 -3.50
C GLN A 297 3.95 -3.15 -2.42
N ARG A 298 3.76 -3.22 -1.07
CA ARG A 298 3.68 -2.07 -0.08
C ARG A 298 4.88 -1.79 0.93
N GLY A 299 5.11 -0.54 1.45
CA GLY A 299 6.20 -0.15 2.41
C GLY A 299 5.91 0.97 3.47
N ILE A 300 6.92 1.48 4.23
CA ILE A 300 6.79 2.56 5.28
C ILE A 300 8.04 3.47 5.34
N LEU A 301 7.88 4.79 5.56
CA LEU A 301 8.96 5.77 5.75
C LEU A 301 8.79 6.60 7.05
N CYS A 302 9.85 6.77 7.85
CA CYS A 302 9.87 7.63 9.05
C CYS A 302 10.74 8.88 8.84
N VAL A 303 10.30 10.07 9.30
CA VAL A 303 11.06 11.34 9.17
C VAL A 303 11.24 12.01 10.54
N SER A 304 12.50 12.17 10.95
CA SER A 304 12.92 12.82 12.20
C SER A 304 13.40 14.25 11.93
N MET A 305 12.75 15.24 12.58
CA MET A 305 13.09 16.66 12.36
C MET A 305 13.94 17.31 13.46
N LYS A 306 14.76 16.53 14.18
CA LYS A 306 15.76 17.10 15.08
C LYS A 306 16.78 17.95 14.32
#